data_AF-A0A843H3Q8-F1
#
_entry.id   AF-A0A843H3Q8-F1
#
_cell.length_a   1.000
_cell.length_b   1.000
_cell.length_c   1.000
_cell.angle_alpha   90.00
_cell.angle_beta   90.00
_cell.angle_gamma   90.00
#
_symmetry.space_group_name_H-M   'P 1'
#
loop_
_entity.id
_entity.type
_entity.pdbx_description
1 polymer ?
#
loop_
_entity_poly.entity_id
_entity_poly.type
_entity_poly.pdbx_seq_one_letter_code
_entity_poly.pdbx_strand_id
1 'polypeptide(L)'
;MTQINENQYVYKKNRWYYLDEYDSNQEVHTRTIKKEEYDRAIRLKRFIANEDMTVGDRIIQIMHDKGIKQIELSEYTGIAQSCIADWKHKSTSPAANKIMSICEVLECTPEELLKGAK
;
A
#
# COMPACT_ATOMS: atom_id res chain seq x y z
N MET A 1 21.40 -14.84 -14.45
CA MET A 1 21.42 -14.79 -12.97
C MET A 1 21.79 -13.38 -12.58
N THR A 2 20.81 -12.57 -12.20
CA THR A 2 21.06 -11.28 -11.55
C THR A 2 20.08 -11.21 -10.38
N GLN A 3 20.53 -11.69 -9.23
CA GLN A 3 19.83 -11.44 -7.97
C GLN A 3 19.95 -9.93 -7.73
N ILE A 4 18.89 -9.19 -8.05
CA ILE A 4 18.79 -7.78 -7.71
C ILE A 4 18.58 -7.76 -6.19
N ASN A 5 19.66 -7.47 -5.48
CA ASN A 5 19.72 -7.49 -4.03
C ASN A 5 18.64 -6.59 -3.42
N GLU A 6 18.10 -7.06 -2.30
CA GLU A 6 16.88 -6.63 -1.64
C GLU A 6 16.92 -5.20 -1.07
N ASN A 7 17.85 -4.31 -1.43
CA ASN A 7 17.95 -2.94 -0.89
C ASN A 7 18.20 -1.89 -1.97
N GLN A 8 17.16 -1.54 -2.76
CA GLN A 8 17.21 -0.50 -3.80
C GLN A 8 17.13 0.95 -3.28
N TYR A 9 17.02 1.17 -1.96
CA TYR A 9 16.79 2.49 -1.37
C TYR A 9 17.81 2.78 -0.26
N VAL A 10 18.32 4.02 -0.22
CA VAL A 10 19.31 4.46 0.78
C VAL A 10 18.92 5.81 1.38
N TYR A 11 19.12 5.98 2.69
CA TYR A 11 18.95 7.27 3.39
C TYR A 11 20.31 7.90 3.68
N LYS A 12 20.55 9.13 3.20
CA LYS A 12 21.81 9.86 3.42
C LYS A 12 21.56 11.36 3.41
N LYS A 13 22.28 12.13 4.23
CA LYS A 13 22.15 13.61 4.27
C LYS A 13 20.70 14.08 4.35
N ASN A 14 19.89 13.43 5.19
CA ASN A 14 18.47 13.74 5.40
C ASN A 14 17.57 13.61 4.14
N ARG A 15 17.94 12.76 3.18
CA ARG A 15 17.21 12.52 1.93
C ARG A 15 17.21 11.03 1.57
N TRP A 16 16.16 10.61 0.89
CA TRP A 16 16.03 9.27 0.33
C TRP A 16 16.57 9.24 -1.10
N TYR A 17 17.24 8.15 -1.45
CA TYR A 17 17.76 7.89 -2.78
C TYR A 17 17.30 6.52 -3.28
N TYR A 18 17.06 6.44 -4.59
CA TYR A 18 16.88 5.19 -5.31
C TYR A 18 18.20 4.82 -6.02
N LEU A 19 18.62 3.55 -5.88
CA LEU A 19 19.77 2.99 -6.60
C LEU A 19 19.32 2.61 -8.01
N ASP A 20 19.87 3.30 -9.01
CA ASP A 20 19.65 3.02 -10.43
C ASP A 20 20.60 1.91 -10.93
N GLU A 21 20.40 1.46 -12.16
CA GLU A 21 21.25 0.46 -12.83
C GLU A 21 22.73 0.83 -12.84
N TYR A 22 23.58 -0.19 -12.94
CA TYR A 22 25.02 -0.03 -13.08
C TYR A 22 25.35 0.54 -14.46
N ASP A 23 26.15 1.61 -14.51
CA ASP A 23 26.78 1.99 -15.77
C ASP A 23 27.91 1.02 -16.16
N SER A 24 28.46 1.19 -17.36
CA SER A 24 29.57 0.37 -17.87
C SER A 24 30.84 0.38 -17.00
N ASN A 25 30.95 1.30 -16.04
CA ASN A 25 32.05 1.43 -15.09
C ASN A 25 31.72 0.87 -13.70
N GLN A 26 30.54 0.24 -13.54
CA GLN A 26 30.01 -0.27 -12.26
C GLN A 26 29.78 0.81 -11.19
N GLU A 27 29.64 2.08 -11.57
CA GLU A 27 29.23 3.11 -10.62
C GLU A 27 27.71 3.05 -10.38
N VAL A 28 27.32 3.09 -9.10
CA VAL A 28 25.91 3.08 -8.71
C VAL A 28 25.39 4.51 -8.73
N HIS A 29 24.52 4.81 -9.69
CA HIS A 29 23.86 6.11 -9.77
C HIS A 29 22.72 6.19 -8.75
N THR A 30 22.62 7.34 -8.08
CA THR A 30 21.57 7.58 -7.09
C THR A 30 20.73 8.78 -7.48
N ARG A 31 19.41 8.62 -7.60
CA ARG A 31 18.48 9.74 -7.76
C ARG A 31 17.77 10.05 -6.45
N THR A 32 17.60 11.34 -6.15
CA THR A 32 16.84 11.77 -4.97
C THR A 32 15.36 11.47 -5.17
N ILE A 33 14.70 10.91 -4.16
CA ILE A 33 13.26 10.64 -4.17
C ILE A 33 12.56 11.34 -3.01
N LYS A 34 11.27 11.62 -3.16
CA LYS A 34 10.45 12.21 -2.08
C LYS A 34 10.17 11.15 -1.00
N LYS A 35 10.02 11.58 0.26
CA LYS A 35 9.64 10.67 1.37
C LYS A 35 8.35 9.90 1.08
N GLU A 36 7.36 10.55 0.48
CA GLU A 36 6.09 9.94 0.06
C GLU A 36 6.29 8.79 -0.94
N GLU A 37 7.24 8.95 -1.87
CA GLU A 37 7.59 7.95 -2.88
C GLU A 37 8.31 6.76 -2.24
N TYR A 38 9.24 7.00 -1.32
CA TYR A 38 9.88 5.96 -0.51
C TYR A 38 8.85 5.19 0.34
N ASP A 39 7.99 5.90 1.07
CA ASP A 39 6.95 5.29 1.91
C ASP A 39 5.96 4.49 1.05
N ARG A 40 5.65 4.96 -0.17
CA ARG A 40 4.87 4.21 -1.16
C ARG A 40 5.58 2.94 -1.61
N ALA A 41 6.87 3.02 -1.93
CA ALA A 41 7.66 1.88 -2.37
C ALA A 41 7.84 0.82 -1.26
N ILE A 42 8.11 1.23 -0.02
CA ILE A 42 8.21 0.30 1.12
C ILE A 42 6.87 -0.39 1.37
N ARG A 43 5.76 0.36 1.31
CA ARG A 43 4.42 -0.23 1.37
C ARG A 43 4.20 -1.23 0.24
N LEU A 44 4.52 -0.86 -1.00
CA LEU A 44 4.37 -1.73 -2.17
C LEU A 44 5.25 -3.00 -2.07
N LYS A 45 6.44 -2.88 -1.51
CA LYS A 45 7.36 -4.00 -1.33
C LYS A 45 6.89 -4.97 -0.24
N ARG A 46 6.41 -4.44 0.89
CA ARG A 46 5.75 -5.23 1.94
C ARG A 46 4.45 -5.87 1.43
N PHE A 47 3.74 -5.16 0.55
CA PHE A 47 2.56 -5.62 -0.16
C PHE A 47 2.86 -6.82 -1.08
N ILE A 48 3.91 -6.75 -1.92
CA ILE A 48 4.33 -7.88 -2.77
C ILE A 48 4.85 -9.06 -1.94
N ALA A 49 5.49 -8.79 -0.80
CA ALA A 49 6.02 -9.81 0.10
C ALA A 49 4.94 -10.57 0.90
N ASN A 50 3.66 -10.13 0.89
CA ASN A 50 2.51 -10.85 1.46
C ASN A 50 2.60 -11.22 2.96
N GLU A 51 3.47 -10.58 3.75
CA GLU A 51 3.73 -11.05 5.11
C GLU A 51 2.73 -10.56 6.17
N ASP A 52 2.11 -9.37 6.06
CA ASP A 52 1.22 -8.83 7.10
C ASP A 52 0.18 -7.81 6.56
N MET A 53 -0.65 -8.18 5.59
CA MET A 53 -1.73 -7.29 5.12
C MET A 53 -2.99 -7.42 5.98
N THR A 54 -3.45 -6.31 6.56
CA THR A 54 -4.76 -6.26 7.21
C THR A 54 -5.89 -6.16 6.19
N VAL A 55 -7.12 -6.41 6.63
CA VAL A 55 -8.32 -6.15 5.81
C VAL A 55 -8.40 -4.66 5.41
N GLY A 56 -7.97 -3.76 6.29
CA GLY A 56 -7.88 -2.33 6.03
C GLY A 56 -6.94 -2.01 4.86
N ASP A 57 -5.75 -2.62 4.81
CA ASP A 57 -4.80 -2.42 3.72
C ASP A 57 -5.37 -2.88 2.37
N ARG A 58 -6.11 -3.98 2.35
CA ARG A 58 -6.77 -4.52 1.16
C ARG A 58 -7.85 -3.60 0.63
N ILE A 59 -8.66 -3.04 1.51
CA ILE A 59 -9.68 -2.05 1.13
C ILE A 59 -9.02 -0.85 0.45
N ILE A 60 -7.99 -0.28 1.06
CA ILE A 60 -7.27 0.87 0.51
C ILE A 60 -6.63 0.53 -0.85
N GLN A 61 -6.15 -0.70 -1.01
CA GLN A 61 -5.59 -1.14 -2.27
C GLN A 61 -6.66 -1.25 -3.36
N ILE A 62 -7.77 -1.96 -3.11
CA ILE A 62 -8.85 -2.11 -4.11
C ILE A 62 -9.41 -0.74 -4.49
N MET A 63 -9.55 0.18 -3.51
CA MET A 63 -9.91 1.57 -3.79
C MET A 63 -8.94 2.24 -4.77
N HIS A 64 -7.63 2.13 -4.52
CA HIS A 64 -6.62 2.71 -5.39
C HIS A 64 -6.66 2.11 -6.81
N ASP A 65 -6.76 0.79 -6.90
CA ASP A 65 -6.76 0.07 -8.18
C ASP A 65 -8.01 0.38 -9.02
N LYS A 66 -9.14 0.64 -8.34
CA LYS A 66 -10.41 1.04 -8.97
C LYS A 66 -10.60 2.56 -9.08
N GLY A 67 -9.66 3.36 -8.59
CA GLY A 67 -9.76 4.82 -8.58
C GLY A 67 -10.85 5.39 -7.67
N ILE A 68 -11.35 4.60 -6.71
CA ILE A 68 -12.39 5.00 -5.75
C ILE A 68 -11.77 5.89 -4.68
N LYS A 69 -12.37 7.06 -4.47
CA LYS A 69 -11.94 8.02 -3.46
C LYS A 69 -12.51 7.65 -2.09
N GLN A 70 -11.79 8.06 -1.05
CA GLN A 70 -12.21 7.89 0.34
C GLN A 70 -13.58 8.50 0.66
N ILE A 71 -13.90 9.66 0.06
CA ILE A 71 -15.21 10.29 0.19
C ILE A 71 -16.33 9.43 -0.40
N GLU A 72 -16.11 8.82 -1.57
CA GLU A 72 -17.09 7.98 -2.23
C GLU A 72 -17.38 6.74 -1.36
N LEU A 73 -16.34 6.03 -0.91
CA LEU A 73 -16.52 4.88 -0.02
C LEU A 73 -17.26 5.27 1.28
N SER A 74 -16.98 6.44 1.83
CA SER A 74 -17.64 6.96 3.02
C SER A 74 -19.13 7.20 2.81
N GLU A 75 -19.49 7.86 1.70
CA GLU A 75 -20.88 8.19 1.35
C GLU A 75 -21.72 6.93 1.11
N TYR A 76 -21.18 5.92 0.43
CA TYR A 76 -21.92 4.70 0.13
C TYR A 76 -22.02 3.73 1.32
N THR A 77 -20.99 3.63 2.17
CA THR A 77 -20.97 2.67 3.30
C THR A 77 -21.45 3.27 4.63
N GLY A 78 -21.57 4.61 4.69
CA GLY A 78 -21.81 5.36 5.91
C GLY A 78 -20.66 5.30 6.92
N ILE A 79 -19.47 4.84 6.52
CA ILE A 79 -18.28 4.79 7.37
C ILE A 79 -17.62 6.16 7.33
N ALA A 80 -17.31 6.75 8.48
CA ALA A 80 -16.65 8.05 8.52
C ALA A 80 -15.31 8.01 7.78
N GLN A 81 -15.00 9.06 7.00
CA GLN A 81 -13.71 9.18 6.30
C GLN A 81 -12.53 9.03 7.28
N SER A 82 -12.62 9.56 8.50
CA SER A 82 -11.59 9.38 9.54
C SER A 82 -11.30 7.91 9.86
N CYS A 83 -12.33 7.06 9.93
CA CYS A 83 -12.16 5.61 10.12
C CYS A 83 -11.45 4.96 8.94
N ILE A 84 -11.77 5.36 7.70
CA ILE A 84 -11.10 4.85 6.49
C ILE A 84 -9.62 5.27 6.48
N ALA A 85 -9.32 6.51 6.87
CA ALA A 85 -7.93 6.97 7.01
C ALA A 85 -7.16 6.19 8.09
N ASP A 86 -7.83 5.83 9.18
CA ASP A 86 -7.23 5.07 10.27
C ASP A 86 -6.78 3.67 9.82
N TRP A 87 -7.47 3.02 8.89
CA TRP A 87 -7.07 1.72 8.33
C TRP A 87 -5.66 1.76 7.72
N LYS A 88 -5.27 2.91 7.14
CA LYS A 88 -3.95 3.14 6.53
C LYS A 88 -2.81 3.35 7.54
N HIS A 89 -3.14 3.82 8.75
CA HIS A 89 -2.14 4.30 9.73
C HIS A 89 -2.07 3.45 10.98
N LYS A 90 -3.18 2.83 11.38
CA LYS A 90 -3.32 2.10 12.64
C LYS A 90 -3.47 0.59 12.44
N SER A 91 -3.42 0.10 11.20
CA SER A 91 -3.63 -1.33 10.86
C SER A 91 -4.95 -1.86 11.46
N THR A 92 -5.99 -1.02 11.50
CA THR A 92 -7.30 -1.37 12.03
C THR A 92 -8.17 -1.96 10.93
N SER A 93 -9.02 -2.91 11.30
CA SER A 93 -9.97 -3.56 10.38
C SER A 93 -11.36 -2.90 10.48
N PRO A 94 -12.14 -2.86 9.39
CA PRO A 94 -13.55 -2.51 9.47
C PRO A 94 -14.32 -3.48 10.39
N ALA A 95 -15.41 -3.00 10.97
CA ALA A 95 -16.33 -3.88 11.70
C ALA A 95 -16.94 -4.93 10.77
N ALA A 96 -17.15 -6.15 11.27
CA ALA A 96 -17.62 -7.29 10.46
C ALA A 96 -18.96 -7.00 9.73
N ASN A 97 -19.88 -6.27 10.38
CA ASN A 97 -21.15 -5.88 9.79
C ASN A 97 -21.04 -4.87 8.63
N LYS A 98 -19.85 -4.31 8.39
CA LYS A 98 -19.57 -3.39 7.28
C LYS A 98 -18.91 -4.09 6.09
N ILE A 99 -18.42 -5.32 6.24
CA ILE A 99 -17.69 -6.05 5.20
C ILE A 99 -18.51 -6.17 3.91
N MET A 100 -19.78 -6.59 4.00
CA MET A 100 -20.62 -6.78 2.82
C MET A 100 -20.88 -5.45 2.08
N SER A 101 -21.19 -4.38 2.81
CA SER A 101 -21.40 -3.05 2.21
C SER A 101 -20.12 -2.50 1.56
N ILE A 102 -18.94 -2.78 2.14
CA ILE A 102 -17.66 -2.44 1.51
C ILE A 102 -17.46 -3.26 0.22
N CYS A 103 -17.74 -4.56 0.25
CA CYS A 103 -17.62 -5.45 -0.91
C CYS A 103 -18.52 -5.00 -2.07
N GLU A 104 -19.75 -4.55 -1.78
CA GLU A 104 -20.68 -4.01 -2.77
C GLU A 104 -20.11 -2.77 -3.48
N VAL A 105 -19.61 -1.80 -2.73
CA VAL A 105 -19.05 -0.55 -3.29
C VAL A 105 -17.74 -0.81 -4.03
N LEU A 106 -16.91 -1.70 -3.50
CA LEU A 106 -15.64 -2.06 -4.10
C LEU A 106 -15.77 -3.10 -5.20
N GLU A 107 -16.97 -3.62 -5.49
CA GLU A 107 -17.24 -4.70 -6.43
C GLU A 107 -16.21 -5.84 -6.30
N CYS A 108 -16.04 -6.35 -5.09
CA CYS A 108 -15.17 -7.48 -4.76
C CYS A 108 -15.91 -8.50 -3.91
N THR A 109 -15.39 -9.73 -3.80
CA THR A 109 -15.99 -10.71 -2.90
C THR A 109 -15.45 -10.59 -1.47
N PRO A 110 -16.20 -11.02 -0.45
CA PRO A 110 -15.68 -11.10 0.92
C PRO A 110 -14.42 -11.96 1.02
N GLU A 111 -14.31 -13.04 0.23
CA GLU A 111 -13.13 -13.90 0.21
C GLU A 111 -11.90 -13.14 -0.32
N GLU A 112 -12.04 -12.35 -1.37
CA GLU A 112 -10.98 -11.49 -1.89
C GLU A 112 -10.52 -10.47 -0.83
N LEU A 113 -11.49 -9.87 -0.14
CA LEU A 113 -11.26 -8.86 0.89
C LEU A 113 -10.61 -9.44 2.17
N LEU A 114 -10.94 -10.68 2.53
CA LEU A 114 -10.52 -11.33 3.78
C LEU A 114 -9.36 -12.30 3.63
N LYS A 115 -8.96 -12.66 2.40
CA LYS A 115 -7.83 -13.58 2.15
C LYS A 115 -6.60 -13.13 2.96
N GLY A 116 -5.79 -14.04 3.50
CA GLY A 116 -4.56 -13.68 4.21
C GLY A 116 -4.70 -12.85 5.51
N ALA A 117 -5.92 -12.57 5.98
CA ALA A 117 -6.12 -12.12 7.36
C ALA A 117 -5.72 -13.27 8.31
N LYS A 118 -4.65 -13.07 9.09
CA LYS A 118 -4.27 -13.98 10.18
C LYS A 118 -4.97 -13.59 11.47
#